data_AF-A0A3M2HTV6-F1
#
_entry.id   AF-A0A3M2HTV6-F1
#
_cell.length_a   1.000
_cell.length_b   1.000
_cell.length_c   1.000
_cell.angle_alpha   90.00
_cell.angle_beta   90.00
_cell.angle_gamma   90.00
#
_symmetry.space_group_name_H-M   'P 1'
#
loop_
_entity.id
_entity.type
_entity.pdbx_description
1 polymer ?
#
loop_
_entity_poly.entity_id
_entity_poly.type
_entity_poly.pdbx_seq_one_letter_code
_entity_poly.pdbx_strand_id
1 'polypeptide(L)' 'MSLLTALFRRPVCRHYALLDEAQCCRMLLTAAEPPQNGHWVQVDELRLSWIGRPLPQQARQDEISLSH' A
#
# COMPACT_ATOMS: atom_id res chain seq x y z
N MET A 1 -4.37 29.25 8.22
CA MET A 1 -3.94 28.42 7.07
C MET A 1 -4.99 28.57 5.98
N SER A 2 -4.59 28.96 4.76
CA SER A 2 -5.54 29.30 3.67
C SER A 2 -6.09 28.03 3.00
N LEU A 3 -7.36 28.05 2.55
CA LEU A 3 -7.96 26.98 1.76
C LEU A 3 -7.20 26.75 0.44
N LEU A 4 -6.59 27.80 -0.12
CA LEU A 4 -5.79 27.72 -1.33
C LEU A 4 -4.53 26.87 -1.11
N THR A 5 -3.88 26.98 0.05
CA THR A 5 -2.68 26.18 0.37
C THR A 5 -2.98 24.69 0.57
N ALA A 6 -4.20 24.32 0.92
CA ALA A 6 -4.60 22.91 1.03
C ALA A 6 -4.70 22.22 -0.34
N LEU A 7 -5.08 22.95 -1.39
CA LEU A 7 -5.19 22.42 -2.76
C LEU A 7 -3.83 22.07 -3.37
N PHE A 8 -2.76 22.72 -2.92
CA PHE A 8 -1.40 22.45 -3.39
C PHE A 8 -0.67 21.37 -2.57
N ARG A 9 -1.28 20.85 -1.50
CA ARG A 9 -0.71 19.72 -0.75
C ARG A 9 -0.94 18.44 -1.51
N ARG A 10 0.11 17.93 -2.15
CA ARG A 10 0.09 16.62 -2.76
C ARG A 10 0.30 15.56 -1.67
N PRO A 11 -0.66 14.67 -1.42
CA PRO A 11 -0.46 13.60 -0.44
C PRO A 11 0.67 12.68 -0.91
N VAL A 12 1.46 12.20 0.04
CA VAL A 12 2.50 11.20 -0.25
C VAL A 12 1.80 9.87 -0.50
N CYS A 13 1.82 9.42 -1.75
CA CYS A 13 1.25 8.12 -2.11
C CYS A 13 2.25 6.99 -1.85
N ARG A 14 1.72 5.84 -1.46
CA ARG A 14 2.43 4.58 -1.25
C ARG A 14 1.82 3.49 -2.11
N HIS A 15 2.54 2.40 -2.28
CA HIS A 15 2.07 1.24 -3.02
C HIS A 15 1.50 0.20 -2.06
N TYR A 16 0.40 -0.42 -2.46
CA TYR A 16 -0.28 -1.45 -1.68
C TYR A 16 -0.62 -2.65 -2.54
N ALA A 17 -0.58 -3.82 -1.93
CA ALA A 17 -1.06 -5.08 -2.48
C ALA A 17 -2.22 -5.61 -1.63
N LEU A 18 -3.34 -5.95 -2.24
CA LEU A 18 -4.44 -6.66 -1.58
C LEU A 18 -4.13 -8.14 -1.57
N LEU A 19 -4.14 -8.77 -0.40
CA LEU A 19 -3.97 -10.20 -0.26
C LEU A 19 -5.32 -10.89 0.01
N ASP A 20 -5.44 -12.12 -0.47
CA ASP A 20 -6.48 -13.04 -0.02
C ASP A 20 -6.03 -13.86 1.20
N GLU A 21 -6.90 -14.76 1.67
CA GLU A 21 -6.64 -15.63 2.83
C GLU A 21 -5.41 -16.54 2.63
N ALA A 22 -5.07 -16.86 1.39
CA ALA A 22 -3.89 -17.64 1.03
C ALA A 22 -2.61 -16.79 0.86
N GLN A 23 -2.67 -15.50 1.19
CA GLN A 23 -1.58 -14.53 1.00
C GLN A 23 -1.20 -14.29 -0.46
N CYS A 24 -2.09 -14.64 -1.40
CA CYS A 24 -1.91 -14.35 -2.82
C CYS A 24 -2.34 -12.92 -3.13
N CYS A 25 -1.54 -12.22 -3.94
CA CYS A 25 -1.86 -10.86 -4.35
C CYS A 25 -3.03 -10.86 -5.36
N ARG A 26 -4.10 -10.14 -5.04
CA ARG A 26 -5.30 -10.00 -5.86
C ARG A 26 -5.38 -8.67 -6.58
N MET A 27 -4.82 -7.63 -5.98
CA MET A 27 -4.87 -6.27 -6.53
C MET A 27 -3.64 -5.47 -6.12
N LEU A 28 -3.31 -4.48 -6.94
CA LEU A 28 -2.24 -3.53 -6.74
C LEU A 28 -2.81 -2.11 -6.87
N LEU A 29 -2.40 -1.22 -5.97
CA LEU A 29 -2.93 0.14 -5.86
C LEU A 29 -1.83 1.11 -5.43
N THR A 30 -1.86 2.32 -5.98
CA THR A 30 -1.13 3.46 -5.42
C THR A 30 -2.12 4.45 -4.82
N ALA A 31 -1.99 4.74 -3.53
CA ALA A 31 -2.90 5.62 -2.82
C ALA A 31 -2.17 6.32 -1.65
N ALA A 32 -2.75 7.38 -1.11
CA ALA A 32 -2.22 8.03 0.10
C ALA A 32 -2.35 7.10 1.32
N GLU A 33 -3.50 6.43 1.43
CA GLU A 33 -3.88 5.52 2.50
C GLU A 33 -4.45 4.23 1.88
N PRO A 34 -4.31 3.08 2.54
CA PRO A 34 -4.93 1.85 2.09
C PRO A 34 -6.47 1.96 2.20
N PRO A 35 -7.23 1.32 1.29
CA PRO A 35 -8.67 1.19 1.46
C PRO A 35 -9.04 0.49 2.77
N GLN A 36 -10.17 0.88 3.37
CA GLN A 36 -10.60 0.40 4.70
C GLN A 36 -10.95 -1.09 4.74
N ASN A 37 -11.23 -1.69 3.58
CA ASN A 37 -11.70 -3.05 3.44
C ASN A 37 -10.67 -3.93 2.72
N GLY A 38 -10.51 -5.16 3.22
CA GLY A 38 -9.56 -6.13 2.70
C GLY A 38 -8.18 -6.03 3.35
N HIS A 39 -7.35 -7.04 3.10
CA HIS A 39 -6.02 -7.15 3.69
C HIS A 39 -4.98 -6.47 2.80
N TRP A 40 -4.95 -5.14 2.85
CA TRP A 40 -3.96 -4.34 2.15
C TRP A 40 -2.64 -4.31 2.91
N VAL A 41 -1.55 -4.67 2.23
CA VAL A 41 -0.19 -4.53 2.75
C VAL A 41 0.58 -3.53 1.93
N GLN A 42 1.37 -2.70 2.59
CA GLN A 42 2.25 -1.74 1.92
C GLN A 42 3.44 -2.49 1.30
N VAL A 43 3.84 -2.05 0.10
CA VAL A 43 4.97 -2.62 -0.65
C VAL A 43 5.85 -1.50 -1.20
N ASP A 44 7.12 -1.79 -1.43
CA ASP A 44 8.07 -0.79 -1.97
C ASP A 44 7.85 -0.48 -3.46
N GLU A 45 7.23 -1.41 -4.20
CA GLU A 45 7.01 -1.26 -5.64
C GLU A 45 5.81 -2.07 -6.13
N LEU A 46 5.31 -1.73 -7.32
CA LEU A 46 4.23 -2.44 -7.98
C LEU A 46 4.77 -3.41 -9.04
N ARG A 47 4.65 -4.72 -8.80
CA ARG A 47 4.93 -5.75 -9.81
C ARG A 47 3.68 -6.53 -10.17
N LEU A 48 3.23 -6.40 -11.43
CA LEU A 48 2.09 -7.16 -11.97
C LEU A 48 2.29 -8.68 -11.89
N SER A 49 3.54 -9.15 -11.90
CA SER A 49 3.88 -10.57 -11.76
C SER A 49 3.43 -11.20 -10.43
N TRP A 50 3.08 -10.38 -9.44
CA TRP A 50 2.57 -10.88 -8.15
C TRP A 50 1.09 -11.26 -8.21
N ILE A 51 0.30 -10.76 -9.17
CA ILE A 51 -1.13 -11.05 -9.24
C ILE A 51 -1.34 -12.57 -9.38
N GLY A 52 -2.18 -13.12 -8.51
CA GLY A 52 -2.49 -14.55 -8.41
C GLY A 52 -1.39 -15.40 -7.77
N ARG A 53 -0.32 -14.78 -7.24
CA ARG A 53 0.81 -15.47 -6.60
C ARG A 53 1.00 -15.01 -5.16
N PRO A 54 1.61 -15.85 -4.31
CA PRO A 54 2.01 -15.42 -2.96
C PRO A 54 2.89 -14.18 -3.01
N LEU A 55 2.58 -13.18 -2.20
CA LEU A 55 3.40 -11.98 -2.11
C LEU A 55 4.72 -12.32 -1.39
N PRO A 56 5.89 -12.04 -1.99
CA PRO A 56 7.17 -12.28 -1.32
C PRO A 56 7.24 -11.51 0.01
N GLN A 57 7.76 -12.14 1.06
CA GLN A 57 7.83 -11.49 2.37
C GLN A 57 8.67 -10.22 2.36
N GLN A 58 9.77 -10.23 1.62
CA GLN A 58 10.68 -9.11 1.43
C GLN A 58 10.05 -7.94 0.65
N ALA A 59 8.94 -8.18 -0.05
CA ALA A 59 8.21 -7.12 -0.74
C ALA A 59 7.24 -6.37 0.20
N ARG A 60 6.91 -6.96 1.35
CA ARG A 60 6.07 -6.31 2.36
C ARG A 60 6.92 -5.34 3.16
N GLN A 61 6.44 -4.12 3.30
CA GLN A 61 6.94 -3.24 4.34
C GLN A 61 6.23 -3.66 5.62
N ASP A 62 6.92 -4.45 6.44
CA ASP A 62 6.49 -4.63 7.82
C ASP A 62 6.42 -3.23 8.43
N GLU A 63 5.28 -2.91 9.05
CA GLU A 63 5.08 -1.68 9.80
C GLU A 63 6.06 -1.70 10.96
N ILE A 64 7.32 -1.33 10.72
CA ILE A 64 8.29 -1.06 11.76
C ILE A 64 7.70 0.13 12.49
N SER A 65 6.98 -0.17 13.58
CA SER A 65 6.56 0.78 14.59
C SER A 65 7.78 1.63 14.94
N LEU A 66 7.84 2.84 14.37
CA LEU A 66 8.64 3.92 14.91
C LEU A 66 7.93 4.38 16.18
N SER A 67 8.05 3.58 17.24
CA SER A 67 7.98 4.04 18.62
C SER A 67 9.38 4.55 18.98
N HIS A 68 9.60 5.85 18.80
CA HIS A 68 10.57 6.64 19.55
C HIS A 68 9.98 8.02 19.80
#